data_AF-A0A0A8K015-F1
#
_entry.id   AF-A0A0A8K015-F1
#
_cell.length_a   1.000
_cell.length_b   1.000
_cell.length_c   1.000
_cell.angle_alpha   90.00
_cell.angle_beta   90.00
_cell.angle_gamma   90.00
#
_symmetry.space_group_name_H-M   'P 1'
#
loop_
_entity.id
_entity.type
_entity.pdbx_description
1 polymer ?
#
loop_
_entity_poly.entity_id
_entity_poly.type
_entity_poly.pdbx_seq_one_letter_code
_entity_poly.pdbx_strand_id
1 'polypeptide(L)'
;MKSTAQGLTGFARPKIALLAAVMVAAPTMTLSVAGCAQGPRMQAPFTLSDPTQRHPIQVGEGEAMLDIAAPRGTRGLTGTQWNRLYGYLSNYHERGTGGLVVRTPSGSGNQAEAKRVYGDVRHAMRRSGISPRDVRVEPYYANGDPSAPVRLSYMEFRAKGPDCPDWSENLARNPANLPSPNMGCATQKNLAAMIADPQDLLSPQPEAPRPGERRDTVWRKYVKGEPTGAKWAPQNQPLPERALTSESAVGN
;
A
#
# COMPACT_ATOMS: atom_id res chain seq x y z
N MET A 1 -23.73 73.90 -100.31
CA MET A 1 -22.41 74.42 -99.84
C MET A 1 -21.95 73.55 -98.69
N LYS A 2 -20.75 72.95 -98.80
CA LYS A 2 -19.84 72.37 -97.75
C LYS A 2 -20.49 71.46 -96.69
N SER A 3 -20.32 70.13 -96.67
CA SER A 3 -19.12 69.29 -96.47
C SER A 3 -18.25 69.66 -95.26
N THR A 4 -18.36 68.89 -94.15
CA THR A 4 -17.25 68.36 -93.28
C THR A 4 -17.83 67.54 -92.10
N ALA A 5 -17.45 66.25 -91.96
CA ALA A 5 -16.55 65.65 -90.94
C ALA A 5 -17.18 65.42 -89.54
N GLN A 6 -17.56 64.18 -89.19
CA GLN A 6 -16.78 63.12 -88.50
C GLN A 6 -16.56 63.34 -86.99
N GLY A 7 -16.99 62.35 -86.19
CA GLY A 7 -16.63 62.21 -84.76
C GLY A 7 -17.28 60.97 -84.14
N LEU A 8 -16.47 59.93 -83.90
CA LEU A 8 -16.82 58.56 -83.53
C LEU A 8 -17.01 58.31 -82.01
N THR A 9 -17.89 57.34 -81.73
CA THR A 9 -17.84 56.30 -80.67
C THR A 9 -17.95 56.65 -79.18
N GLY A 10 -18.86 55.94 -78.50
CA GLY A 10 -18.87 55.76 -77.06
C GLY A 10 -20.04 54.89 -76.58
N PHE A 11 -19.95 53.56 -76.77
CA PHE A 11 -20.93 52.59 -76.29
C PHE A 11 -20.96 52.52 -74.75
N ALA A 12 -22.17 52.54 -74.19
CA ALA A 12 -22.45 52.40 -72.77
C ALA A 12 -22.12 50.99 -72.26
N ARG A 13 -21.48 50.90 -71.08
CA ARG A 13 -21.27 49.66 -70.31
C ARG A 13 -22.22 49.63 -69.11
N PRO A 14 -22.92 48.51 -68.82
CA PRO A 14 -23.79 48.40 -67.65
C PRO A 14 -22.99 48.12 -66.38
N LYS A 15 -23.45 48.70 -65.27
CA LYS A 15 -22.90 48.55 -63.92
C LYS A 15 -23.36 47.21 -63.30
N ILE A 16 -22.68 46.10 -63.60
CA ILE A 16 -22.95 44.79 -62.95
C ILE A 16 -21.68 44.21 -62.31
N ALA A 17 -20.79 45.05 -61.80
CA ALA A 17 -19.51 44.61 -61.25
C ALA A 17 -19.29 44.96 -59.76
N LEU A 18 -20.33 45.37 -59.03
CA LEU A 18 -20.19 45.75 -57.62
C LEU A 18 -20.92 44.84 -56.61
N LEU A 19 -21.68 43.84 -57.06
CA LEU A 19 -22.39 42.91 -56.15
C LEU A 19 -21.65 41.59 -55.89
N ALA A 20 -20.57 41.29 -56.61
CA ALA A 20 -19.82 40.04 -56.44
C ALA A 20 -18.72 40.10 -55.36
N ALA A 21 -18.29 41.30 -54.94
CA ALA A 21 -17.21 41.45 -53.96
C ALA A 21 -17.68 41.40 -52.49
N VAL A 22 -18.99 41.54 -52.23
CA VAL A 22 -19.55 41.57 -50.86
C VAL A 22 -20.01 40.18 -50.38
N MET A 23 -20.21 39.21 -51.29
CA MET A 23 -20.67 37.86 -50.94
C MET A 23 -19.56 36.80 -50.74
N VAL A 24 -18.28 37.18 -50.81
CA VAL A 24 -17.15 36.26 -50.53
C VAL A 24 -16.38 36.63 -49.25
N ALA A 25 -16.56 37.85 -48.74
CA ALA A 25 -15.90 38.28 -47.50
C ALA A 25 -16.66 37.91 -46.21
N ALA A 26 -17.93 37.50 -46.31
CA ALA A 26 -18.77 37.19 -45.15
C ALA A 26 -18.57 35.79 -44.52
N PRO A 27 -18.26 34.69 -45.25
CA PRO A 27 -18.13 33.38 -44.61
C PRO A 27 -16.72 33.08 -44.05
N THR A 28 -15.70 33.89 -44.35
CA THR A 28 -14.32 33.62 -43.89
C THR A 28 -14.03 34.19 -42.50
N MET A 29 -14.80 35.19 -42.04
CA MET A 29 -14.59 35.82 -40.73
C MET A 29 -15.32 35.12 -39.58
N THR A 30 -16.29 34.23 -39.87
CA THR A 30 -16.98 33.44 -38.84
C THR A 30 -16.23 32.15 -38.45
N LEU A 31 -15.24 31.71 -39.24
CA LEU A 31 -14.41 30.55 -38.89
C LEU A 31 -13.34 30.86 -37.82
N SER A 32 -13.06 32.13 -37.53
CA SER A 32 -11.97 32.51 -36.60
C SER A 32 -12.39 32.51 -35.12
N VAL A 33 -13.68 32.30 -34.80
CA VAL A 33 -14.20 32.42 -33.42
C VAL A 33 -14.57 31.06 -32.78
N ALA A 34 -14.51 29.96 -33.52
CA ALA A 34 -14.74 28.61 -32.96
C ALA A 34 -13.55 28.04 -32.15
N GLY A 35 -12.52 28.84 -31.86
CA GLY A 35 -11.30 28.41 -31.19
C GLY A 35 -11.36 28.30 -29.66
N CYS A 36 -12.43 28.75 -29.01
CA CYS A 36 -12.61 28.61 -27.56
C CYS A 36 -13.67 27.55 -27.24
N ALA A 37 -13.41 26.30 -27.63
CA ALA A 37 -14.07 25.17 -27.00
C ALA A 37 -13.55 25.09 -25.55
N GLN A 38 -14.26 25.73 -24.62
CA GLN A 38 -14.14 25.40 -23.20
C GLN A 38 -14.65 23.96 -23.09
N GLY A 39 -13.71 23.01 -23.12
CA GLY A 39 -13.98 21.61 -22.82
C GLY A 39 -14.75 21.51 -21.49
N PRO A 40 -15.57 20.47 -21.29
CA PRO A 40 -16.40 20.35 -20.10
C PRO A 40 -15.52 20.60 -18.87
N ARG A 41 -15.82 21.68 -18.14
CA ARG A 41 -15.20 21.93 -16.83
C ARG A 41 -15.57 20.74 -15.98
N MET A 42 -14.63 19.81 -15.79
CA MET A 42 -14.85 18.61 -15.00
C MET A 42 -15.25 19.04 -13.60
N GLN A 43 -16.55 18.93 -13.31
CA GLN A 43 -17.09 19.14 -11.99
C GLN A 43 -16.59 17.97 -11.14
N ALA A 44 -15.69 18.29 -10.21
CA ALA A 44 -15.14 17.42 -9.17
C ALA A 44 -14.55 16.07 -9.63
N PRO A 45 -13.31 16.05 -10.16
CA PRO A 45 -12.57 14.79 -10.38
C PRO A 45 -12.37 13.97 -9.11
N PHE A 46 -12.41 14.60 -7.93
CA PHE A 46 -12.08 13.98 -6.65
C PHE A 46 -13.16 13.01 -6.13
N THR A 47 -14.44 13.22 -6.42
CA THR A 47 -15.52 12.30 -6.01
C THR A 47 -15.58 11.04 -6.90
N LEU A 48 -15.13 11.14 -8.14
CA LEU A 48 -14.96 10.00 -9.07
C LEU A 48 -13.66 9.21 -8.84
N SER A 49 -12.74 9.73 -8.02
CA SER A 49 -11.41 9.16 -7.83
C SER A 49 -11.13 8.66 -6.41
N ASP A 50 -12.08 8.71 -5.48
CA ASP A 50 -11.88 8.13 -4.15
C ASP A 50 -11.63 6.61 -4.28
N PRO A 51 -10.37 6.16 -4.08
CA PRO A 51 -10.02 4.78 -4.31
C PRO A 51 -10.54 3.90 -3.17
N THR A 52 -10.87 4.47 -2.00
CA THR A 52 -11.38 3.72 -0.85
C THR A 52 -12.80 3.19 -1.10
N GLN A 53 -13.63 3.98 -1.80
CA GLN A 53 -14.98 3.57 -2.17
C GLN A 53 -15.01 2.68 -3.40
N ARG A 54 -14.17 2.95 -4.40
CA ARG A 54 -14.14 2.17 -5.66
C ARG A 54 -13.39 0.85 -5.54
N HIS A 55 -12.38 0.82 -4.68
CA HIS A 55 -11.47 -0.32 -4.52
C HIS A 55 -11.20 -0.56 -3.02
N PRO A 56 -12.24 -0.97 -2.26
CA PRO A 56 -12.11 -1.16 -0.82
C PRO A 56 -11.10 -2.26 -0.51
N ILE A 57 -10.28 -2.01 0.50
CA ILE A 57 -9.43 -3.04 1.09
C ILE A 57 -10.34 -3.89 1.98
N GLN A 58 -10.37 -5.19 1.71
CA GLN A 58 -11.19 -6.12 2.49
C GLN A 58 -10.37 -6.63 3.67
N VAL A 59 -10.90 -6.51 4.88
CA VAL A 59 -10.29 -7.09 6.08
C VAL A 59 -11.05 -8.35 6.44
N GLY A 60 -10.33 -9.45 6.63
CA GLY A 60 -10.92 -10.71 7.06
C GLY A 60 -9.94 -11.53 7.88
N GLU A 61 -10.47 -12.49 8.64
CA GLU A 61 -9.66 -13.44 9.38
C GLU A 61 -9.08 -14.51 8.44
N GLY A 62 -7.82 -14.87 8.65
CA GLY A 62 -7.14 -15.93 7.92
C GLY A 62 -6.20 -16.72 8.82
N GLU A 63 -6.00 -17.99 8.47
CA GLU A 63 -5.08 -18.88 9.20
C GLU A 63 -3.64 -18.62 8.72
N ALA A 64 -2.73 -18.31 9.64
CA ALA A 64 -1.30 -18.24 9.38
C ALA A 64 -0.69 -19.61 9.69
N MET A 65 -0.22 -20.33 8.67
CA MET A 65 0.36 -21.66 8.83
C MET A 65 1.88 -21.65 8.68
N LEU A 66 2.56 -22.42 9.53
CA LEU A 66 3.98 -22.77 9.38
C LEU A 66 4.15 -24.29 9.45
N ASP A 67 4.56 -24.88 8.33
CA ASP A 67 4.93 -26.30 8.26
C ASP A 67 6.44 -26.46 8.45
N ILE A 68 6.81 -27.23 9.48
CA ILE A 68 8.20 -27.56 9.80
C ILE A 68 8.46 -29.00 9.38
N ALA A 69 9.29 -29.17 8.36
CA ALA A 69 9.72 -30.49 7.90
C ALA A 69 10.53 -31.24 8.98
N ALA A 70 10.23 -32.52 9.16
CA ALA A 70 10.96 -33.40 10.06
C ALA A 70 11.41 -34.67 9.32
N PRO A 71 12.33 -34.58 8.33
CA PRO A 71 12.75 -35.75 7.56
C PRO A 71 13.42 -36.81 8.47
N ARG A 72 13.44 -38.07 8.03
CA ARG A 72 14.07 -39.16 8.78
C ARG A 72 15.53 -38.85 9.13
N GLY A 73 15.96 -39.26 10.32
CA GLY A 73 17.32 -38.98 10.82
C GLY A 73 17.52 -37.58 11.39
N THR A 74 16.51 -36.72 11.36
CA THR A 74 16.54 -35.40 12.00
C THR A 74 16.71 -35.52 13.51
N ARG A 75 17.61 -34.71 14.07
CA ARG A 75 17.86 -34.64 15.52
C ARG A 75 17.11 -33.50 16.22
N GLY A 76 16.52 -32.59 15.47
CA GLY A 76 15.84 -31.39 15.95
C GLY A 76 15.71 -30.36 14.83
N LEU A 77 15.34 -29.13 15.18
CA LEU A 77 15.27 -28.00 14.25
C LEU A 77 16.66 -27.63 13.72
N THR A 78 16.75 -27.40 12.42
CA THR A 78 17.92 -26.79 11.76
C THR A 78 18.00 -25.28 12.05
N GLY A 79 19.17 -24.66 11.90
CA GLY A 79 19.34 -23.20 12.12
C GLY A 79 18.37 -22.34 11.30
N THR A 80 18.11 -22.71 10.05
CA THR A 80 17.12 -22.02 9.20
C THR A 80 15.70 -22.20 9.72
N GLN A 81 15.34 -23.40 10.20
CA GLN A 81 14.02 -23.63 10.79
C GLN A 81 13.83 -22.90 12.11
N TRP A 82 14.89 -22.77 12.93
CA TRP A 82 14.88 -21.93 14.14
C TRP A 82 14.55 -20.48 13.80
N ASN A 83 15.22 -19.89 12.82
CA ASN A 83 14.96 -18.50 12.41
C ASN A 83 13.53 -18.32 11.90
N ARG A 84 13.03 -19.26 11.09
CA ARG A 84 11.64 -19.23 10.59
C ARG A 84 10.62 -19.35 11.73
N LEU A 85 10.88 -20.24 12.69
CA LEU A 85 10.02 -20.41 13.86
C LEU A 85 9.99 -19.15 14.72
N TYR A 86 11.13 -18.56 15.06
CA TYR A 86 11.15 -17.32 15.86
C TYR A 86 10.47 -16.17 15.14
N GLY A 87 10.67 -16.01 13.83
CA GLY A 87 9.95 -15.01 13.04
C GLY A 87 8.44 -15.24 13.05
N TYR A 88 8.00 -16.49 12.94
CA TYR A 88 6.59 -16.86 13.03
C TYR A 88 5.99 -16.60 14.43
N LEU A 89 6.72 -16.90 15.51
CA LEU A 89 6.29 -16.63 16.88
C LEU A 89 6.25 -15.12 17.19
N SER A 90 7.17 -14.33 16.61
CA SER A 90 7.12 -12.86 16.69
C SER A 90 5.85 -12.31 16.01
N ASN A 91 5.54 -12.80 14.81
CA ASN A 91 4.32 -12.44 14.10
C ASN A 91 3.06 -12.83 14.87
N TYR A 92 3.04 -14.00 15.52
CA TYR A 92 1.96 -14.42 16.39
C TYR A 92 1.78 -13.46 17.58
N HIS A 93 2.87 -12.99 18.19
CA HIS A 93 2.76 -12.02 19.29
C HIS A 93 2.22 -10.67 18.81
N GLU A 94 2.62 -10.20 17.63
CA GLU A 94 2.24 -8.89 17.11
C GLU A 94 0.81 -8.86 16.51
N ARG A 95 0.42 -9.92 15.81
CA ARG A 95 -0.79 -9.95 14.95
C ARG A 95 -1.72 -11.13 15.22
N GLY A 96 -1.29 -12.07 16.04
CA GLY A 96 -2.05 -13.27 16.34
C GLY A 96 -3.31 -12.95 17.14
N THR A 97 -4.40 -13.57 16.71
CA THR A 97 -5.69 -13.56 17.39
C THR A 97 -5.99 -14.97 17.88
N GLY A 98 -6.40 -15.09 19.14
CA GLY A 98 -6.68 -16.39 19.77
C GLY A 98 -5.43 -17.21 20.10
N GLY A 99 -5.65 -18.52 20.29
CA GLY A 99 -4.60 -19.46 20.71
C GLY A 99 -3.79 -20.04 19.55
N LEU A 100 -2.54 -20.40 19.83
CA LEU A 100 -1.67 -21.10 18.89
C LEU A 100 -2.01 -22.59 18.86
N VAL A 101 -2.15 -23.17 17.67
CA VAL A 101 -2.40 -24.60 17.46
C VAL A 101 -1.15 -25.26 16.91
N VAL A 102 -0.73 -26.36 17.52
CA VAL A 102 0.39 -27.19 17.04
C VAL A 102 -0.14 -28.57 16.70
N ARG A 103 -0.10 -28.93 15.42
CA ARG A 103 -0.49 -30.23 14.90
C ARG A 103 0.73 -31.10 14.68
N THR A 104 0.76 -32.26 15.33
CA THR A 104 1.87 -33.22 15.22
C THR A 104 1.43 -34.48 14.48
N PRO A 105 2.22 -34.99 13.52
CA PRO A 105 1.84 -36.17 12.76
C PRO A 105 1.85 -37.44 13.62
N SER A 106 0.91 -38.33 13.35
CA SER A 106 0.84 -39.70 13.87
C SER A 106 0.69 -40.70 12.72
N GLY A 107 1.21 -41.92 12.92
CA GLY A 107 1.19 -42.95 11.86
C GLY A 107 2.08 -42.60 10.66
N SER A 108 3.03 -41.68 10.82
CA SER A 108 3.98 -41.29 9.79
C SER A 108 5.30 -42.07 9.91
N GLY A 109 6.04 -42.19 8.81
CA GLY A 109 7.34 -42.86 8.81
C GLY A 109 8.45 -42.11 9.55
N ASN A 110 8.20 -40.87 9.94
CA ASN A 110 9.11 -39.94 10.64
C ASN A 110 8.56 -39.48 12.00
N GLN A 111 7.63 -40.22 12.59
CA GLN A 111 6.93 -39.80 13.82
C GLN A 111 7.88 -39.54 14.99
N ALA A 112 8.98 -40.30 15.10
CA ALA A 112 9.99 -40.11 16.15
C ALA A 112 10.74 -38.78 15.98
N GLU A 113 11.13 -38.43 14.76
CA GLU A 113 11.78 -37.17 14.41
C GLU A 113 10.82 -35.99 14.59
N ALA A 114 9.56 -36.13 14.16
CA ALA A 114 8.54 -35.11 14.38
C ALA A 114 8.32 -34.81 15.88
N LYS A 115 8.39 -35.83 16.74
CA LYS A 115 8.33 -35.65 18.20
C LYS A 115 9.54 -34.88 18.75
N ARG A 116 10.74 -35.08 18.21
CA ARG A 116 11.94 -34.30 18.58
C ARG A 116 11.80 -32.85 18.15
N VAL A 117 11.41 -32.62 16.90
CA VAL A 117 11.13 -31.28 16.34
C VAL A 117 10.08 -30.56 17.18
N TYR A 118 9.01 -31.25 17.57
CA TYR A 118 8.01 -30.69 18.47
C TYR A 118 8.58 -30.31 19.85
N GLY A 119 9.52 -31.07 20.39
CA GLY A 119 10.25 -30.73 21.61
C GLY A 119 10.98 -29.38 21.50
N ASP A 120 11.67 -29.16 20.38
CA ASP A 120 12.33 -27.89 20.08
C ASP A 120 11.34 -26.75 19.87
N VAL A 121 10.21 -27.01 19.20
CA VAL A 121 9.12 -26.04 19.04
C VAL A 121 8.56 -25.61 20.39
N ARG A 122 8.35 -26.55 21.32
CA ARG A 122 7.93 -26.23 22.69
C ARG A 122 8.96 -25.39 23.43
N HIS A 123 10.26 -25.67 23.23
CA HIS A 123 11.32 -24.87 23.81
C HIS A 123 11.29 -23.43 23.26
N ALA A 124 11.12 -23.26 21.94
CA ALA A 124 11.00 -21.96 21.29
C ALA A 124 9.82 -21.16 21.85
N MET A 125 8.63 -21.77 21.92
CA MET A 125 7.41 -21.14 22.44
C MET A 125 7.62 -20.62 23.86
N ARG A 126 8.21 -21.44 24.75
CA ARG A 126 8.54 -21.02 26.12
C ARG A 126 9.50 -19.84 26.17
N ARG A 127 10.51 -19.84 25.29
CA ARG A 127 11.51 -18.75 25.23
C ARG A 127 10.92 -17.45 24.69
N SER A 128 9.90 -17.55 23.83
CA SER A 128 9.12 -16.43 23.32
C SER A 128 8.00 -15.97 24.26
N GLY A 129 7.91 -16.50 25.48
CA GLY A 129 6.92 -16.09 26.47
C GLY A 129 5.52 -16.68 26.28
N ILE A 130 5.34 -17.63 25.35
CA ILE A 130 4.05 -18.26 25.08
C ILE A 130 3.80 -19.35 26.12
N SER A 131 2.72 -19.21 26.89
CA SER A 131 2.32 -20.17 27.91
C SER A 131 1.82 -21.47 27.26
N PRO A 132 2.17 -22.65 27.81
CA PRO A 132 1.60 -23.92 27.35
C PRO A 132 0.07 -24.01 27.46
N ARG A 133 -0.56 -23.14 28.26
CA ARG A 133 -2.03 -23.09 28.40
C ARG A 133 -2.71 -22.43 27.20
N ASP A 134 -2.00 -21.55 26.50
CA ASP A 134 -2.50 -20.81 25.33
C ASP A 134 -2.25 -21.58 24.02
N VAL A 135 -1.63 -22.77 24.12
CA VAL A 135 -1.28 -23.62 22.99
C VAL A 135 -2.13 -24.88 23.01
N ARG A 136 -2.91 -25.09 21.95
CA ARG A 136 -3.59 -26.36 21.68
C ARG A 136 -2.68 -27.29 20.90
N VAL A 137 -2.58 -28.54 21.33
CA VAL A 137 -1.72 -29.54 20.69
C VAL A 137 -2.60 -30.69 20.23
N GLU A 138 -2.57 -30.98 18.93
CA GLU A 138 -3.47 -31.92 18.30
C GLU A 138 -2.69 -32.93 17.43
N PRO A 139 -2.88 -34.24 17.61
CA PRO A 139 -2.34 -35.19 16.67
C PRO A 139 -3.16 -35.17 15.36
N TYR A 140 -2.50 -35.36 14.22
CA TYR A 140 -3.18 -35.63 12.94
C TYR A 140 -2.62 -36.90 12.30
N TYR A 141 -3.48 -37.70 11.70
CA TYR A 141 -3.08 -38.96 11.08
C TYR A 141 -2.49 -38.71 9.69
N ALA A 142 -1.25 -39.15 9.46
CA ALA A 142 -0.49 -38.85 8.25
C ALA A 142 -0.47 -39.99 7.22
N ASN A 143 -1.27 -41.05 7.42
CA ASN A 143 -1.45 -42.15 6.45
C ASN A 143 -0.14 -42.77 5.92
N GLY A 144 0.89 -42.89 6.75
CA GLY A 144 2.18 -43.47 6.33
C GLY A 144 3.11 -42.54 5.56
N ASP A 145 2.81 -41.24 5.44
CA ASP A 145 3.72 -40.25 4.83
C ASP A 145 5.10 -40.31 5.53
N PRO A 146 6.20 -40.59 4.80
CA PRO A 146 7.53 -40.70 5.39
C PRO A 146 8.14 -39.35 5.80
N SER A 147 7.49 -38.24 5.49
CA SER A 147 8.00 -36.86 5.62
C SER A 147 6.99 -35.87 6.22
N ALA A 148 5.97 -36.36 6.91
CA ALA A 148 4.90 -35.55 7.48
C ALA A 148 5.45 -34.41 8.38
N PRO A 149 5.06 -33.13 8.16
CA PRO A 149 5.59 -31.99 8.91
C PRO A 149 4.92 -31.78 10.27
N VAL A 150 5.57 -31.05 11.17
CA VAL A 150 4.91 -30.45 12.34
C VAL A 150 4.30 -29.12 11.89
N ARG A 151 2.98 -28.96 12.03
CA ARG A 151 2.26 -27.77 11.55
C ARG A 151 1.89 -26.88 12.72
N LEU A 152 2.23 -25.59 12.62
CA LEU A 152 1.78 -24.56 13.55
C LEU A 152 0.75 -23.70 12.83
N SER A 153 -0.32 -23.33 13.53
CA SER A 153 -1.29 -22.38 13.00
C SER A 153 -1.91 -21.47 14.06
N TYR A 154 -2.22 -20.24 13.68
CA TYR A 154 -2.99 -19.29 14.47
C TYR A 154 -3.87 -18.44 13.54
N MET A 155 -4.89 -17.77 14.09
CA MET A 155 -5.75 -16.87 13.33
C MET A 155 -5.19 -15.46 13.37
N GLU A 156 -5.23 -14.73 12.26
CA GLU A 156 -4.89 -13.31 12.21
C GLU A 156 -5.80 -12.57 11.25
N PHE A 157 -5.95 -11.26 11.45
CA PHE A 157 -6.58 -10.41 10.45
C PHE A 157 -5.62 -10.21 9.27
N ARG A 158 -6.19 -10.23 8.06
CA ARG A 158 -5.48 -10.00 6.81
C ARG A 158 -6.19 -8.93 6.00
N ALA A 159 -5.40 -7.99 5.46
CA ALA A 159 -5.86 -7.03 4.48
C ALA A 159 -5.70 -7.64 3.08
N LYS A 160 -6.83 -7.84 2.38
CA LYS A 160 -6.86 -8.26 0.99
C LYS A 160 -7.14 -7.06 0.09
N GLY A 161 -6.16 -6.73 -0.73
CA GLY A 161 -6.31 -5.70 -1.76
C GLY A 161 -7.25 -6.11 -2.90
N PRO A 162 -7.77 -5.14 -3.66
CA PRO A 162 -8.59 -5.36 -4.84
C PRO A 162 -7.79 -6.05 -5.97
N ASP A 163 -8.51 -6.70 -6.89
CA ASP A 163 -7.94 -7.17 -8.15
C ASP A 163 -8.07 -6.08 -9.23
N CYS A 164 -6.95 -5.79 -9.90
CA CYS A 164 -6.82 -4.68 -10.86
C CYS A 164 -6.51 -5.24 -12.26
N PRO A 165 -7.52 -5.63 -13.06
CA PRO A 165 -7.30 -6.32 -14.34
C PRO A 165 -7.03 -5.38 -15.51
N ASP A 166 -7.55 -4.14 -15.50
CA ASP A 166 -7.50 -3.24 -16.66
C ASP A 166 -6.23 -2.38 -16.77
N TRP A 167 -5.28 -2.82 -17.58
CA TRP A 167 -4.04 -2.07 -17.91
C TRP A 167 -3.97 -1.72 -19.39
N SER A 168 -5.11 -1.61 -20.05
CA SER A 168 -5.20 -1.43 -21.51
C SER A 168 -4.75 -0.04 -22.00
N GLU A 169 -4.79 0.96 -21.14
CA GLU A 169 -4.42 2.33 -21.47
C GLU A 169 -2.89 2.55 -21.53
N ASN A 170 -2.42 3.29 -22.54
CA ASN A 170 -1.03 3.69 -22.62
C ASN A 170 -0.75 4.91 -21.71
N LEU A 171 -0.10 4.64 -20.57
CA LEU A 171 0.26 5.65 -19.56
C LEU A 171 1.15 6.78 -20.10
N ALA A 172 1.91 6.55 -21.18
CA ALA A 172 2.77 7.57 -21.79
C ALA A 172 2.01 8.56 -22.68
N ARG A 173 0.73 8.28 -23.01
CA ARG A 173 -0.09 9.13 -23.89
C ARG A 173 -1.43 9.44 -23.24
N ASN A 174 -1.40 10.36 -22.27
CA ASN A 174 -2.57 10.83 -21.54
C ASN A 174 -2.77 12.36 -21.73
N PRO A 175 -3.32 12.81 -22.87
CA PRO A 175 -3.52 14.23 -23.15
C PRO A 175 -4.58 14.88 -22.26
N ALA A 176 -5.46 14.08 -21.65
CA ALA A 176 -6.50 14.56 -20.73
C ALA A 176 -5.98 14.72 -19.28
N ASN A 177 -4.76 14.25 -18.98
CA ASN A 177 -4.16 14.23 -17.65
C ASN A 177 -5.09 13.62 -16.58
N LEU A 178 -5.80 12.55 -16.94
CA LEU A 178 -6.72 11.85 -16.05
C LEU A 178 -6.04 10.66 -15.37
N PRO A 179 -6.42 10.31 -14.13
CA PRO A 179 -6.00 9.03 -13.53
C PRO A 179 -6.31 7.86 -14.46
N SER A 180 -5.36 6.95 -14.63
CA SER A 180 -5.63 5.71 -15.36
C SER A 180 -6.69 4.88 -14.62
N PRO A 181 -7.48 4.04 -15.32
CA PRO A 181 -8.54 3.25 -14.73
C PRO A 181 -8.13 2.46 -13.48
N ASN A 182 -6.92 1.90 -13.48
CA ASN A 182 -6.38 1.09 -12.38
C ASN A 182 -5.50 1.84 -11.39
N MET A 183 -5.26 3.14 -11.54
CA MET A 183 -4.35 3.89 -10.65
C MET A 183 -4.76 3.75 -9.18
N GLY A 184 -6.04 4.03 -8.86
CA GLY A 184 -6.57 3.89 -7.50
C GLY A 184 -6.59 2.45 -6.98
N CYS A 185 -6.90 1.49 -7.86
CA CYS A 185 -6.89 0.06 -7.54
C CYS A 185 -5.50 -0.42 -7.13
N ALA A 186 -4.48 -0.07 -7.92
CA ALA A 186 -3.09 -0.45 -7.67
C ALA A 186 -2.56 0.20 -6.38
N THR A 187 -2.91 1.47 -6.13
CA THR A 187 -2.60 2.14 -4.86
C THR A 187 -3.19 1.37 -3.67
N GLN A 188 -4.47 0.99 -3.73
CA GLN A 188 -5.13 0.24 -2.64
C GLN A 188 -4.56 -1.17 -2.47
N LYS A 189 -4.21 -1.84 -3.57
CA LYS A 189 -3.56 -3.16 -3.54
C LYS A 189 -2.19 -3.11 -2.87
N ASN A 190 -1.39 -2.10 -3.19
CA ASN A 190 -0.08 -1.90 -2.57
C ASN A 190 -0.21 -1.47 -1.11
N LEU A 191 -1.18 -0.59 -0.79
CA LEU A 191 -1.47 -0.20 0.60
C LEU A 191 -1.85 -1.43 1.43
N ALA A 192 -2.74 -2.29 0.94
CA ALA A 192 -3.13 -3.53 1.61
C ALA A 192 -1.93 -4.44 1.93
N ALA A 193 -0.93 -4.49 1.04
CA ALA A 193 0.29 -5.28 1.24
C ALA A 193 1.28 -4.65 2.25
N MET A 194 1.21 -3.33 2.46
CA MET A 194 2.09 -2.60 3.38
C MET A 194 1.52 -2.45 4.79
N ILE A 195 0.22 -2.69 4.98
CA ILE A 195 -0.43 -2.57 6.28
C ILE A 195 0.17 -3.58 7.26
N ALA A 196 0.69 -3.07 8.38
CA ALA A 196 1.25 -3.88 9.44
C ALA A 196 0.16 -4.60 10.24
N ASP A 197 -0.86 -3.87 10.71
CA ASP A 197 -2.03 -4.42 11.40
C ASP A 197 -3.33 -4.11 10.63
N PRO A 198 -3.96 -5.10 9.99
CA PRO A 198 -5.22 -4.92 9.28
C PRO A 198 -6.41 -4.51 10.15
N GLN A 199 -6.36 -4.69 11.48
CA GLN A 199 -7.43 -4.27 12.38
C GLN A 199 -7.60 -2.75 12.41
N ASP A 200 -6.52 -2.00 12.16
CA ASP A 200 -6.53 -0.53 12.15
C ASP A 200 -7.47 0.04 11.08
N LEU A 201 -7.79 -0.74 10.03
CA LEU A 201 -8.77 -0.36 9.01
C LEU A 201 -10.23 -0.50 9.50
N LEU A 202 -10.48 -1.29 10.54
CA LEU A 202 -11.80 -1.50 11.10
C LEU A 202 -12.07 -0.56 12.29
N SER A 203 -11.06 -0.35 13.13
CA SER A 203 -11.15 0.54 14.29
C SER A 203 -9.76 1.10 14.60
N PRO A 204 -9.66 2.37 15.02
CA PRO A 204 -8.40 2.89 15.53
C PRO A 204 -7.99 2.16 16.82
N GLN A 205 -6.68 2.02 17.03
CA GLN A 205 -6.11 1.56 18.29
C GLN A 205 -6.32 2.60 19.40
N PRO A 206 -6.39 2.17 20.68
CA PRO A 206 -6.41 3.11 21.79
C PRO A 206 -5.14 3.96 21.80
N GLU A 207 -5.29 5.25 22.11
CA GLU A 207 -4.15 6.15 22.25
C GLU A 207 -3.19 5.66 23.34
N ALA A 208 -1.90 5.60 23.01
CA ALA A 208 -0.87 5.30 23.99
C ALA A 208 -0.82 6.39 25.08
N PRO A 209 -0.45 6.04 26.32
CA PRO A 209 -0.28 7.01 27.39
C PRO A 209 0.66 8.16 26.98
N ARG A 210 0.35 9.37 27.42
CA ARG A 210 1.19 10.54 27.14
C ARG A 210 2.57 10.35 27.80
N PRO A 211 3.68 10.67 27.11
CA PRO A 211 5.03 10.53 27.65
C PRO A 211 5.26 11.54 28.78
N GLY A 212 5.10 11.10 30.03
CA GLY A 212 5.26 11.95 31.22
C GLY A 212 6.71 12.43 31.37
N GLU A 213 7.67 11.54 31.12
CA GLU A 213 9.10 11.78 31.21
C GLU A 213 9.57 12.94 30.31
N ARG A 214 9.05 13.00 29.07
CA ARG A 214 9.35 14.10 28.15
C ARG A 214 8.71 15.40 28.64
N ARG A 215 7.48 15.35 29.12
CA ARG A 215 6.76 16.53 29.62
C ARG A 215 7.44 17.13 30.84
N ASP A 216 7.87 16.30 31.79
CA ASP A 216 8.60 16.74 32.98
C ASP A 216 9.94 17.38 32.64
N THR A 217 10.65 16.80 31.67
CA THR A 217 11.93 17.35 31.19
C THR A 217 11.73 18.72 30.55
N VAL A 218 10.74 18.84 29.65
CA VAL A 218 10.42 20.10 28.97
C VAL A 218 9.94 21.16 29.97
N TRP A 219 9.08 20.77 30.92
CA TRP A 219 8.57 21.66 31.96
C TRP A 219 9.70 22.20 32.84
N ARG A 220 10.61 21.34 33.29
CA ARG A 220 11.76 21.73 34.11
C ARG A 220 12.67 22.72 33.38
N LYS A 221 12.93 22.50 32.09
CA LYS A 221 13.70 23.44 31.26
C LYS A 221 13.01 24.79 31.12
N TYR A 222 11.70 24.77 30.88
CA TYR A 222 10.88 25.97 30.80
C TYR A 222 10.96 26.79 32.10
N VAL A 223 10.78 26.15 33.27
CA VAL A 223 10.88 26.81 34.59
C VAL A 223 12.27 27.43 34.81
N LYS A 224 13.33 26.81 34.31
CA LYS A 224 14.71 27.31 34.41
C LYS A 224 15.07 28.37 33.35
N GLY A 225 14.18 28.68 32.41
CA GLY A 225 14.50 29.55 31.27
C GLY A 225 15.47 28.92 30.26
N GLU A 226 15.62 27.60 30.26
CA GLU A 226 16.47 26.87 29.34
C GLU A 226 15.73 26.54 28.03
N PRO A 227 16.43 26.40 26.89
CA PRO A 227 15.81 25.98 25.62
C PRO A 227 15.15 24.61 25.73
N THR A 228 13.85 24.54 25.39
CA THR A 228 13.03 23.31 25.42
C THR A 228 13.17 22.45 24.16
N GLY A 229 13.67 23.03 23.07
CA GLY A 229 13.94 22.33 21.82
C GLY A 229 15.14 21.38 21.90
N ALA A 230 15.24 20.49 20.91
CA ALA A 230 16.46 19.72 20.70
C ALA A 230 17.57 20.67 20.22
N LYS A 231 18.81 20.47 20.69
CA LYS A 231 19.97 21.16 20.13
C LYS A 231 20.23 20.56 18.75
N TRP A 232 20.22 21.40 17.71
CA TRP A 232 20.66 21.00 16.38
C TRP A 232 22.15 20.64 16.40
N ALA A 233 22.52 19.50 15.83
CA ALA A 233 23.93 19.13 15.70
C ALA A 233 24.61 20.03 14.66
N PRO A 234 25.72 20.72 14.98
CA PRO A 234 26.48 21.45 13.96
C PRO A 234 27.11 20.46 12.98
N GLN A 235 26.93 20.71 11.68
CA GLN A 235 27.77 20.27 10.55
C GLN A 235 28.16 18.77 10.51
N ASN A 236 27.45 18.00 9.69
CA ASN A 236 27.86 16.68 9.18
C ASN A 236 28.14 15.58 10.21
N GLN A 237 27.76 15.75 11.47
CA GLN A 237 27.76 14.65 12.42
C GLN A 237 26.33 14.07 12.48
N PRO A 238 26.09 12.84 11.98
CA PRO A 238 24.81 12.20 12.19
C PRO A 238 24.54 12.15 13.69
N LEU A 239 23.32 12.55 14.10
CA LEU A 239 22.88 12.39 15.48
C LEU A 239 23.18 10.94 15.88
N PRO A 240 23.78 10.69 17.07
CA PRO A 240 24.00 9.32 17.52
C PRO A 240 22.64 8.61 17.44
N GLU A 241 22.63 7.54 16.66
CA GLU A 241 21.43 6.78 16.36
C GLU A 241 20.75 6.49 17.69
N ARG A 242 19.53 7.03 17.80
CA ARG A 242 18.68 7.08 18.99
C ARG A 242 19.03 5.92 19.93
N ALA A 243 19.49 6.25 21.14
CA ALA A 243 19.64 5.33 22.27
C ALA A 243 18.32 4.58 22.53
N LEU A 244 18.09 3.52 21.75
CA LEU A 244 17.05 2.51 21.95
C LEU A 244 17.62 1.31 22.73
N THR A 245 18.90 1.37 23.11
CA THR A 245 19.38 0.56 24.21
C THR A 245 18.89 1.21 25.49
N SER A 246 17.98 0.52 26.15
CA SER A 246 17.83 0.57 27.60
C SER A 246 19.21 0.56 28.25
N GLU A 247 19.78 1.74 28.53
CA GLU A 247 20.80 1.85 29.56
C GLU A 247 20.08 1.62 30.88
N SER A 248 20.14 0.35 31.28
CA SER A 248 20.20 -0.07 32.66
C SER A 248 21.16 0.85 33.42
N ALA A 249 20.64 1.95 33.97
CA ALA A 249 21.28 2.64 35.08
C ALA A 249 21.07 1.78 36.33
N VAL A 250 21.92 0.77 36.43
CA VAL A 250 22.36 0.18 37.69
C VAL A 250 23.23 1.22 38.40
N GLY A 251 22.96 1.42 39.70
CA GLY A 251 23.78 2.19 40.66
C GLY A 251 23.02 3.40 41.21
N ASN A 252 22.66 3.51 42.49
CA ASN A 252 23.03 2.80 43.73
C ASN A 252 21.79 2.53 44.57
#